data_AF-A0A2V8JRX5-F1
#
_entry.id   AF-A0A2V8JRX5-F1
#
_cell.length_a   1.000
_cell.length_b   1.000
_cell.length_c   1.000
_cell.angle_alpha   90.00
_cell.angle_beta   90.00
_cell.angle_gamma   90.00
#
_symmetry.space_group_name_H-M   'P 1'
#
loop_
_entity.id
_entity.type
_entity.pdbx_description
1 polymer ?
#
loop_
_entity_poly.entity_id
_entity_poly.type
_entity_poly.pdbx_seq_one_letter_code
_entity_poly.pdbx_strand_id
1 'polypeptide(L)'
;MLYLFCGILGGGVLAAICAPLFRKDETLESAIIEETEWDLLQRKKEVILGNIQDLDFEYKCGKLSAEDYQKIRAEMNAEAAVVFQEIEKLESSKDLDALIRREISARKERSTTACPSCGSTNPNTNKFCADCGAKLKR
;
A
#
# COMPACT_ATOMS: atom_id res chain seq x y z
N MET A 1 -27.09 -46.51 -9.55
CA MET A 1 -26.21 -46.05 -8.46
C MET A 1 -24.99 -45.27 -8.97
N LEU A 2 -24.14 -45.84 -9.83
CA LEU A 2 -22.93 -45.17 -10.33
C LEU A 2 -23.21 -43.84 -11.08
N TYR A 3 -24.21 -43.81 -11.98
CA TYR A 3 -24.56 -42.61 -12.73
C TYR A 3 -25.12 -41.47 -11.86
N LEU A 4 -25.83 -41.81 -10.77
CA LEU A 4 -26.31 -40.81 -9.80
C LEU A 4 -25.15 -40.19 -9.03
N PHE A 5 -24.15 -40.99 -8.68
CA PHE A 5 -22.94 -40.51 -8.02
C PHE A 5 -22.11 -39.59 -8.91
N CYS A 6 -21.93 -39.96 -10.19
CA CYS A 6 -21.24 -39.10 -11.16
C CYS A 6 -21.99 -37.78 -11.41
N GLY A 7 -23.33 -37.80 -11.45
CA GLY A 7 -24.14 -36.60 -11.60
C GLY A 7 -24.01 -35.63 -10.43
N ILE A 8 -24.02 -36.13 -9.19
CA ILE A 8 -23.86 -35.31 -7.98
C ILE A 8 -22.47 -34.70 -7.91
N LEU A 9 -21.42 -35.48 -8.20
CA LEU A 9 -20.05 -34.97 -8.22
C LEU A 9 -19.86 -33.91 -9.31
N GLY A 10 -20.37 -34.17 -10.52
CA GLY A 10 -20.32 -33.20 -11.62
C GLY A 10 -21.05 -31.91 -11.29
N GLY A 11 -22.27 -32.00 -10.73
CA GLY A 11 -23.04 -30.84 -10.30
C GLY A 11 -22.35 -30.04 -9.18
N GLY A 12 -21.72 -30.72 -8.22
CA GLY A 12 -20.97 -30.08 -7.14
C GLY A 12 -19.74 -29.31 -7.64
N VAL A 13 -18.98 -29.89 -8.58
CA VAL A 13 -17.84 -29.23 -9.22
C VAL A 13 -18.30 -28.02 -10.04
N LEU A 14 -19.37 -28.18 -10.81
CA LEU A 14 -19.92 -27.11 -11.64
C LEU A 14 -20.48 -25.97 -10.79
N ALA A 15 -21.15 -26.30 -9.67
CA ALA A 15 -21.58 -25.31 -8.68
C ALA A 15 -20.39 -24.62 -8.00
N ALA A 16 -19.31 -25.33 -7.66
CA ALA A 16 -18.13 -24.73 -7.07
C ALA A 16 -17.42 -23.75 -8.04
N ILE A 17 -17.39 -24.07 -9.33
CA ILE A 17 -16.83 -23.22 -10.38
C ILE A 17 -17.73 -22.01 -10.64
N CYS A 18 -19.06 -22.17 -10.64
CA CYS A 18 -20.01 -21.09 -10.92
C CYS A 18 -20.41 -20.26 -9.69
N ALA A 19 -20.20 -20.76 -8.47
CA ALA A 19 -20.46 -20.05 -7.22
C ALA A 19 -19.80 -18.66 -7.13
N PRO A 20 -18.52 -18.45 -7.52
CA PRO A 20 -17.93 -17.12 -7.52
C PRO A 20 -18.62 -16.14 -8.48
N LEU A 21 -19.29 -16.60 -9.54
CA LEU A 21 -19.98 -15.75 -10.50
C LEU A 21 -21.30 -15.15 -9.95
N PHE A 22 -21.93 -15.85 -9.00
CA PHE A 22 -23.19 -15.43 -8.38
C PHE A 22 -23.00 -14.77 -7.01
N ARG A 23 -21.77 -14.67 -6.53
CA ARG A 23 -21.45 -13.80 -5.41
C ARG A 23 -21.65 -12.38 -5.91
N LYS A 24 -22.72 -11.73 -5.44
CA LYS A 24 -22.88 -10.28 -5.58
C LYS A 24 -21.69 -9.65 -4.88
N ASP A 25 -20.75 -9.16 -5.67
CA ASP A 25 -19.67 -8.32 -5.19
C ASP A 25 -20.29 -7.05 -4.60
N GLU A 26 -20.46 -7.02 -3.27
CA GLU A 26 -20.52 -5.75 -2.52
C GLU A 26 -19.19 -4.97 -2.60
N THR A 27 -18.23 -5.48 -3.38
CA THR A 27 -16.85 -5.00 -3.48
C THR A 27 -16.42 -4.65 -4.90
N LEU A 28 -17.33 -4.55 -5.88
CA LEU A 28 -16.94 -4.02 -7.20
C LEU A 28 -16.56 -2.52 -7.13
N GLU A 29 -17.09 -1.81 -6.13
CA GLU A 29 -16.74 -0.42 -5.84
C GLU A 29 -15.37 -0.29 -5.13
N SER A 30 -14.90 -1.35 -4.45
CA SER A 30 -13.55 -1.40 -3.86
C SER A 30 -12.50 -2.04 -4.77
N ALA A 31 -12.88 -2.51 -5.96
CA ALA A 31 -11.97 -3.01 -7.00
C ALA A 31 -11.58 -1.93 -8.02
N ILE A 32 -12.13 -0.71 -7.88
CA ILE A 32 -11.44 0.48 -8.37
C ILE A 32 -10.21 0.59 -7.47
N ILE A 33 -9.04 0.21 -8.01
CA ILE A 33 -7.76 0.39 -7.33
C ILE A 33 -7.72 1.86 -6.92
N GLU A 34 -7.92 2.13 -5.63
CA GLU A 34 -7.76 3.46 -5.07
C GLU A 34 -6.28 3.77 -5.21
N GLU A 35 -5.91 4.38 -6.34
CA GLU A 35 -4.51 4.63 -6.66
C GLU A 35 -3.92 5.46 -5.55
N THR A 36 -2.90 4.92 -4.89
CA THR A 36 -2.28 5.63 -3.80
C THR A 36 -1.56 6.85 -4.37
N GLU A 37 -1.42 7.91 -3.58
CA GLU A 37 -0.65 9.10 -3.96
C GLU A 37 0.76 8.74 -4.45
N TRP A 38 1.35 7.69 -3.87
CA TRP A 38 2.65 7.16 -4.28
C TRP A 38 2.62 6.57 -5.71
N ASP A 39 1.58 5.83 -6.07
CA ASP A 39 1.44 5.23 -7.42
C ASP A 39 1.30 6.31 -8.49
N LEU A 40 0.52 7.35 -8.19
CA LEU A 40 0.34 8.51 -9.09
C LEU A 40 1.67 9.22 -9.34
N LEU A 41 2.46 9.45 -8.28
CA LEU A 41 3.76 10.10 -8.39
C LEU A 41 4.80 9.25 -9.12
N GLN A 42 4.83 7.93 -8.92
CA GLN A 42 5.72 7.06 -9.68
C GLN A 42 5.39 7.07 -11.18
N ARG A 43 4.11 7.01 -11.56
CA ARG A 43 3.73 7.12 -12.98
C ARG A 43 4.11 8.47 -13.57
N LYS A 44 3.90 9.57 -12.83
CA LYS A 44 4.31 10.91 -13.29
C LYS A 44 5.82 10.98 -13.53
N LYS A 45 6.62 10.40 -12.62
CA LYS A 45 8.07 10.26 -12.79
C LYS A 45 8.42 9.45 -14.05
N GLU A 46 7.78 8.31 -14.27
CA GLU A 46 8.03 7.47 -15.46
C GLU A 46 7.74 8.22 -16.76
N VAL A 47 6.61 8.95 -16.82
CA VAL A 47 6.22 9.76 -17.98
C VAL A 47 7.26 10.86 -18.25
N ILE A 48 7.66 11.63 -17.23
CA ILE A 48 8.63 12.73 -17.42
C ILE A 48 9.98 12.19 -17.88
N LEU A 49 10.47 11.11 -17.28
CA LEU A 49 11.75 10.50 -17.65
C LEU A 49 11.71 9.90 -19.07
N GLY A 50 10.60 9.28 -19.45
CA GLY A 50 10.38 8.80 -20.82
C GLY A 50 10.43 9.94 -21.83
N ASN A 51 9.71 11.04 -21.55
CA ASN A 51 9.73 12.20 -22.43
C ASN A 51 11.15 12.81 -22.55
N ILE A 52 11.92 12.85 -21.45
CA ILE A 52 13.32 13.32 -21.47
C ILE A 52 14.19 12.42 -22.38
N GLN A 53 13.98 11.11 -22.31
CA GLN A 53 14.69 10.14 -23.15
C GLN A 53 14.34 10.32 -24.64
N ASP A 54 13.07 10.56 -24.94
CA ASP A 54 12.62 10.84 -26.31
C ASP A 54 13.23 12.16 -26.83
N LEU A 55 13.27 13.21 -26.00
CA LEU A 55 13.93 14.47 -26.34
C LEU A 55 15.42 14.27 -26.66
N ASP A 56 16.13 13.46 -25.85
CA ASP A 56 17.53 13.13 -26.09
C ASP A 56 17.74 12.40 -27.41
N PHE A 57 16.81 11.52 -27.76
CA PHE A 57 16.84 10.82 -29.03
C PHE A 57 16.63 11.79 -30.20
N GLU A 58 15.63 12.67 -30.13
CA GLU A 58 15.35 13.65 -31.18
C GLU A 58 16.54 14.57 -31.46
N TYR A 59 17.20 15.05 -30.40
CA TYR A 59 18.43 15.84 -30.54
C TYR A 59 19.56 15.04 -31.17
N LYS A 60 19.81 13.80 -30.72
CA LYS A 60 20.85 12.93 -31.30
C LYS A 60 20.60 12.58 -32.76
N CYS A 61 19.34 12.51 -33.18
CA CYS A 61 18.95 12.35 -34.58
C CYS A 61 19.07 13.64 -35.40
N GLY A 62 19.45 14.77 -34.81
CA GLY A 62 19.61 16.06 -35.49
C GLY A 62 18.28 16.73 -35.83
N LYS A 63 17.16 16.33 -35.20
CA LYS A 63 15.84 16.95 -35.43
C LYS A 63 15.67 18.28 -34.69
N LEU A 64 16.49 18.54 -33.67
CA LEU A 64 16.43 19.70 -32.81
C LEU A 64 17.75 20.47 -32.80
N SER A 65 17.67 21.79 -32.70
CA SER A 65 18.83 22.64 -32.45
C SER A 65 19.36 22.43 -31.03
N ALA A 66 20.63 22.77 -30.79
CA ALA A 66 21.21 22.69 -29.45
C ALA A 66 20.53 23.65 -28.47
N GLU A 67 20.11 24.83 -28.94
CA GLU A 67 19.41 25.83 -28.13
C GLU A 67 18.03 25.33 -27.69
N ASP A 68 17.23 24.80 -28.63
CA ASP A 68 15.89 24.29 -28.34
C ASP A 68 15.96 23.08 -27.40
N TYR A 69 16.90 22.16 -27.68
CA TYR A 69 17.14 21.01 -26.83
C TYR A 69 17.46 21.42 -25.38
N GLN A 70 18.40 22.36 -25.20
CA GLN A 70 18.79 22.80 -23.86
C GLN A 70 17.62 23.44 -23.11
N LYS A 71 16.81 24.25 -23.79
CA LYS A 71 15.65 24.90 -23.19
C LYS A 71 14.62 23.87 -22.72
N ILE A 72 14.17 22.99 -23.62
CA ILE A 72 13.16 21.97 -23.30
C ILE A 72 13.69 21.01 -22.22
N ARG A 73 14.96 20.61 -22.32
CA ARG A 73 15.59 19.73 -21.33
C ARG A 73 15.64 20.37 -19.95
N ALA A 74 15.95 21.67 -19.86
CA ALA A 74 15.96 22.39 -18.59
C ALA A 74 14.56 22.44 -17.95
N GLU A 75 13.53 22.71 -18.74
CA GLU A 75 12.13 22.75 -18.29
C GLU A 75 11.71 21.37 -17.72
N MET A 76 11.95 20.29 -18.47
CA MET A 76 11.58 18.93 -18.04
C MET A 76 12.40 18.44 -16.84
N ASN A 77 13.68 18.81 -16.74
CA ASN A 77 14.48 18.52 -15.56
C ASN A 77 13.93 19.23 -14.32
N ALA A 78 13.43 20.46 -14.45
CA ALA A 78 12.80 21.17 -13.35
C ALA A 78 11.48 20.48 -12.93
N GLU A 79 10.67 20.02 -13.87
CA GLU A 79 9.46 19.23 -13.57
C GLU A 79 9.80 17.91 -12.86
N ALA A 80 10.81 17.18 -13.35
CA ALA A 80 11.29 15.95 -12.72
C ALA A 80 11.73 16.20 -11.27
N ALA A 81 12.47 17.29 -11.03
CA ALA A 81 12.96 17.64 -9.70
C ALA A 81 11.80 17.86 -8.70
N VAL A 82 10.70 18.47 -9.12
CA VAL A 82 9.51 18.66 -8.26
C VAL A 82 8.90 17.31 -7.88
N VAL A 83 8.72 16.40 -8.85
CA VAL A 83 8.15 15.06 -8.58
C VAL A 83 9.05 14.24 -7.66
N PHE A 84 10.37 14.30 -7.84
CA PHE A 84 11.31 13.64 -6.94
C PHE A 84 11.24 14.18 -5.52
N GLN A 85 11.10 15.50 -5.33
CA GLN A 85 10.92 16.09 -4.00
C GLN A 85 9.62 15.65 -3.33
N GLU A 86 8.53 15.49 -4.09
CA GLU A 86 7.25 14.98 -3.57
C GLU A 86 7.37 13.51 -3.12
N ILE A 87 8.05 12.68 -3.93
CA ILE A 87 8.34 11.29 -3.57
C ILE A 87 9.19 11.21 -2.30
N GLU A 88 10.27 11.99 -2.21
CA GLU A 88 11.16 12.01 -1.04
C GLU A 88 10.41 12.41 0.25
N LYS A 89 9.52 13.41 0.16
CA LYS A 89 8.66 13.81 1.30
C LYS A 89 7.75 12.67 1.76
N LEU A 90 7.15 11.93 0.83
CA LEU A 90 6.29 10.78 1.15
C LEU A 90 7.08 9.58 1.68
N GLU A 91 8.29 9.33 1.18
CA GLU A 91 9.16 8.28 1.71
C GLU A 91 9.63 8.62 3.12
N SER A 92 10.08 9.87 3.34
CA SER A 92 10.48 10.34 4.67
C SER A 92 9.35 10.28 5.70
N SER A 93 8.11 10.58 5.30
CA SER A 93 6.96 10.47 6.22
C SER A 93 6.65 9.01 6.57
N LYS A 94 6.71 8.09 5.61
CA LYS A 94 6.56 6.65 5.85
C LYS A 94 7.64 6.10 6.79
N ASP A 95 8.88 6.54 6.61
CA ASP A 95 9.99 6.17 7.49
C ASP A 95 9.81 6.69 8.92
N LEU A 96 9.40 7.96 9.06
CA LEU A 96 9.09 8.55 10.36
C LEU A 96 7.97 7.77 11.08
N ASP A 97 6.90 7.44 10.36
CA ASP A 97 5.79 6.65 10.89
C ASP A 97 6.24 5.25 11.34
N ALA A 98 7.13 4.61 10.60
CA ALA A 98 7.70 3.31 10.97
C ALA A 98 8.54 3.41 12.25
N LEU A 99 9.35 4.47 12.41
CA LEU A 99 10.11 4.74 13.62
C LEU A 99 9.19 4.98 14.83
N ILE A 100 8.15 5.78 14.66
CA ILE A 100 7.16 6.05 15.71
C ILE A 100 6.49 4.75 16.16
N ARG A 101 6.02 3.91 15.22
CA ARG A 101 5.38 2.62 15.56
C ARG A 101 6.30 1.71 16.36
N ARG A 102 7.58 1.63 15.99
CA ARG A 102 8.59 0.84 16.71
C ARG A 102 8.83 1.36 18.13
N GLU A 103 8.94 2.67 18.30
CA GLU A 103 9.15 3.27 19.62
C GLU A 103 7.92 3.07 20.54
N ILE A 104 6.71 3.22 20.00
CA ILE A 104 5.47 2.98 20.74
C ILE A 104 5.38 1.53 21.20
N SER A 105 5.69 0.55 20.32
CA SER A 105 5.65 -0.87 20.70
C SER A 105 6.71 -1.19 21.76
N ALA A 106 7.94 -0.68 21.62
CA ALA A 106 9.00 -0.86 22.60
C ALA A 106 8.65 -0.29 23.97
N ARG A 107 8.00 0.89 24.04
CA ARG A 107 7.51 1.47 25.30
C ARG A 107 6.38 0.67 25.92
N LYS A 108 5.48 0.13 25.09
CA LYS A 108 4.36 -0.70 25.55
C LYS A 108 4.84 -1.99 26.21
N GLU A 109 5.89 -2.60 25.69
CA GLU A 109 6.48 -3.83 26.25
C GLU A 109 7.25 -3.60 27.56
N ARG A 110 7.89 -2.43 27.73
CA ARG A 110 8.60 -2.08 28.97
C ARG A 110 7.68 -1.78 30.15
N SER A 111 6.41 -1.55 29.90
CA SER A 111 5.44 -1.05 30.88
C SER A 111 4.25 -2.00 30.94
N THR A 112 4.44 -3.14 31.60
CA THR A 112 3.40 -4.15 31.83
C THR A 112 3.12 -4.34 33.32
N THR A 113 1.89 -4.76 33.64
CA THR A 113 1.40 -5.07 34.99
C THR A 113 0.63 -6.37 34.93
N ALA A 114 0.81 -7.22 35.96
CA ALA A 114 0.04 -8.44 36.12
C ALA A 114 -1.37 -8.14 36.66
N CYS A 115 -2.37 -8.81 36.10
CA CYS A 115 -3.75 -8.69 36.56
C CYS A 115 -3.92 -9.32 37.95
N PRO A 116 -4.46 -8.61 38.96
CA PRO A 116 -4.63 -9.15 40.30
C PRO A 116 -5.74 -10.23 40.39
N SER A 117 -6.63 -10.33 39.40
CA SER A 117 -7.74 -11.31 39.41
C SER A 117 -7.42 -12.62 38.69
N CYS A 118 -6.69 -12.59 37.57
CA CYS A 118 -6.39 -13.79 36.78
C CYS A 118 -4.90 -14.02 36.49
N GLY A 119 -4.01 -13.09 36.87
CA GLY A 119 -2.56 -13.20 36.70
C GLY A 119 -2.03 -12.86 35.31
N SER A 120 -2.88 -12.49 34.34
CA SER A 120 -2.38 -12.22 32.99
C SER A 120 -1.59 -10.92 32.88
N THR A 121 -0.59 -10.89 32.00
CA THR A 121 0.30 -9.73 31.81
C THR A 121 -0.35 -8.75 30.84
N ASN A 122 -0.63 -7.55 31.32
CA ASN A 122 -1.31 -6.51 30.56
C ASN A 122 -0.41 -5.27 30.44
N PRO A 123 -0.45 -4.52 29.33
CA PRO A 123 0.19 -3.21 29.24
C PRO A 123 -0.39 -2.25 30.29
N ASN A 124 0.45 -1.38 30.87
CA ASN A 124 0.03 -0.37 31.87
C ASN A 124 -0.89 0.72 31.27
N THR A 125 -1.05 0.75 29.95
CA THR A 125 -2.05 1.57 29.25
C THR A 125 -3.47 1.03 29.40
N ASN A 126 -3.64 -0.26 29.69
CA ASN A 126 -4.94 -0.90 29.80
C ASN A 126 -5.61 -0.51 31.12
N LYS A 127 -6.87 -0.06 31.06
CA LYS A 127 -7.69 0.22 32.25
C LYS A 127 -8.34 -1.06 32.81
N PHE A 128 -8.51 -2.07 31.95
CA PHE A 128 -9.13 -3.36 32.25
C PHE A 128 -8.26 -4.49 31.67
N CYS A 129 -8.29 -5.65 32.31
CA CYS A 129 -7.60 -6.85 31.87
C CYS A 129 -8.17 -7.35 30.53
N ALA A 130 -7.31 -7.66 29.56
CA ALA A 130 -7.72 -8.15 28.24
C ALA A 130 -8.34 -9.57 28.28
N ASP A 131 -7.95 -10.40 29.24
CA ASP A 131 -8.45 -11.78 29.32
C ASP A 131 -9.69 -11.96 30.20
N CYS A 132 -9.74 -11.32 31.39
CA CYS A 132 -10.83 -11.53 32.36
C CYS A 132 -11.71 -10.30 32.62
N GLY A 133 -11.38 -9.13 32.04
CA GLY A 133 -12.16 -7.90 32.20
C GLY A 133 -12.02 -7.16 33.54
N ALA A 134 -11.25 -7.69 34.50
CA ALA A 134 -11.06 -7.04 35.80
C ALA A 134 -10.34 -5.68 35.68
N LYS A 135 -10.69 -4.72 36.54
CA LYS A 135 -10.05 -3.39 36.57
C LYS A 135 -8.60 -3.50 37.06
N LEU A 136 -7.65 -2.97 36.28
CA LEU A 136 -6.24 -2.98 36.65
C LEU A 136 -5.93 -1.79 37.59
N LYS A 137 -5.14 -2.04 38.63
CA LYS A 137 -4.63 -0.98 39.51
C LYS A 137 -3.43 -0.35 38.82
N ARG A 138 -3.51 0.96 38.56
CA ARG A 138 -2.34 1.77 38.19
C ARG A 138 -1.45 1.99 39.41
#